data_AF-A0A3P3DXQ3-F1
#
_entry.id   AF-A0A3P3DXQ3-F1
#
_cell.length_a   1.000
_cell.length_b   1.000
_cell.length_c   1.000
_cell.angle_alpha   90.00
_cell.angle_beta   90.00
_cell.angle_gamma   90.00
#
_symmetry.space_group_name_H-M   'P 1'
#
loop_
_entity.id
_entity.type
_entity.pdbx_description
1 polymer ?
#
loop_
_entity_poly.entity_id
_entity_poly.type
_entity_poly.pdbx_seq_one_letter_code
_entity_poly.pdbx_strand_id
1 'polypeptide(L)'
;SMHPIEHLLYFGVVFWHFVLPSNPVIALYQLHFAGFGAVPGHIGFDTVETSDEQGFDTHAYMHYLHHKYFEVNYGGEGLVPVDRMFGTYHDGSKES
;
A
#
# COMPACT_ATOMS: atom_id res chain seq x y z
N SER A 1 -7.35 -11.88 1.76
CA SER A 1 -7.56 -12.51 0.43
C SER A 1 -8.92 -12.12 -0.08
N MET A 2 -9.02 -11.65 -1.33
CA MET A 2 -10.27 -11.20 -1.93
C MET A 2 -11.03 -12.36 -2.61
N HIS A 3 -12.34 -12.23 -2.77
CA HIS A 3 -13.13 -13.15 -3.60
C HIS A 3 -12.68 -13.07 -5.09
N PRO A 4 -12.83 -14.13 -5.92
CA PRO A 4 -12.44 -14.06 -7.34
C PRO A 4 -13.10 -12.93 -8.13
N ILE A 5 -14.34 -12.58 -7.80
CA ILE A 5 -15.04 -11.44 -8.42
C ILE A 5 -14.40 -10.11 -8.01
N GLU A 6 -14.03 -9.95 -6.74
CA GLU A 6 -13.32 -8.76 -6.27
C GLU A 6 -11.95 -8.64 -6.94
N HIS A 7 -11.22 -9.75 -7.10
CA HIS A 7 -9.99 -9.79 -7.88
C HIS A 7 -10.22 -9.32 -9.32
N LEU A 8 -11.24 -9.84 -10.00
CA LEU A 8 -11.54 -9.46 -11.38
C LEU A 8 -11.81 -7.95 -11.50
N LEU A 9 -12.58 -7.38 -10.59
CA LEU A 9 -12.88 -5.95 -10.58
C LEU A 9 -11.64 -5.11 -10.24
N TYR A 10 -10.86 -5.52 -9.25
CA TYR A 10 -9.65 -4.83 -8.81
C TYR A 10 -8.54 -4.85 -9.88
N PHE A 11 -8.32 -5.99 -10.55
CA PHE A 11 -7.37 -6.08 -11.68
C PHE A 11 -7.94 -5.58 -13.00
N GLY A 12 -9.24 -5.26 -13.05
CA GLY A 12 -9.90 -4.64 -14.21
C GLY A 12 -9.29 -3.30 -14.62
N VAL A 13 -8.46 -2.69 -13.76
CA VAL A 13 -7.64 -1.51 -14.10
C VAL A 13 -6.81 -1.70 -15.36
N VAL A 14 -6.44 -2.94 -15.72
CA VAL A 14 -5.74 -3.26 -16.97
C VAL A 14 -6.48 -2.74 -18.21
N PHE A 15 -7.81 -2.71 -18.17
CA PHE A 15 -8.62 -2.25 -19.30
C PHE A 15 -8.43 -0.77 -19.61
N TRP A 16 -8.04 0.05 -18.63
CA TRP A 16 -7.73 1.46 -18.88
C TRP A 16 -6.57 1.64 -19.85
N HIS A 17 -5.60 0.71 -19.86
CA HIS A 17 -4.45 0.79 -20.77
C HIS A 17 -4.78 0.41 -22.22
N PHE A 18 -5.96 -0.16 -22.49
CA PHE A 18 -6.46 -0.36 -23.86
C PHE A 18 -7.24 0.86 -24.38
N VAL A 19 -7.86 1.62 -23.49
CA VAL A 19 -8.63 2.83 -23.84
C VAL A 19 -7.74 4.06 -23.88
N LEU A 20 -6.83 4.19 -22.91
CA LEU A 20 -5.87 5.29 -22.80
C LEU A 20 -4.51 4.83 -23.34
N PRO A 21 -3.94 5.51 -24.35
CA PRO A 21 -2.65 5.14 -24.92
C PRO A 21 -1.56 5.34 -23.87
N SER A 22 -1.20 4.24 -23.21
CA SER A 22 -0.26 4.23 -22.10
C SER A 22 1.12 3.86 -22.61
N ASN A 23 2.16 4.53 -22.11
CA ASN A 23 3.52 4.03 -22.29
C ASN A 23 3.60 2.62 -21.63
N PRO A 24 4.19 1.61 -22.30
CA PRO A 24 4.25 0.24 -21.76
C PRO A 24 4.86 0.14 -20.36
N VAL A 25 5.84 0.99 -20.04
CA VAL A 25 6.47 1.02 -18.71
C VAL A 25 5.48 1.46 -17.63
N ILE A 26 4.65 2.45 -17.92
CA ILE A 26 3.63 2.94 -16.99
C ILE A 26 2.52 1.91 -16.80
N ALA A 27 2.09 1.26 -17.89
CA ALA A 27 1.10 0.19 -17.82
C ALA A 27 1.61 -0.98 -16.95
N LEU A 28 2.86 -1.41 -17.18
CA LEU A 28 3.48 -2.45 -16.37
C LEU A 28 3.60 -2.02 -14.91
N TYR A 29 4.07 -0.80 -14.63
CA TYR A 29 4.21 -0.29 -13.27
C TYR A 29 2.87 -0.28 -12.52
N GLN A 30 1.80 0.21 -13.16
CA GLN A 30 0.47 0.27 -12.58
C GLN A 30 -0.06 -1.14 -12.26
N LEU A 31 0.12 -2.10 -13.16
CA LEU A 31 -0.28 -3.49 -12.93
C LEU A 31 0.54 -4.18 -11.83
N HIS A 32 1.86 -3.90 -11.76
CA HIS A 32 2.70 -4.39 -10.66
C HIS A 32 2.24 -3.84 -9.33
N PHE A 33 1.91 -2.54 -9.27
CA PHE A 33 1.39 -1.93 -8.06
C PHE A 33 0.04 -2.53 -7.65
N ALA A 34 -0.87 -2.75 -8.59
CA ALA A 34 -2.13 -3.44 -8.29
C ALA A 34 -1.85 -4.84 -7.72
N GLY A 35 -0.96 -5.63 -8.34
CA GLY A 35 -0.68 -7.01 -7.94
C GLY A 35 0.07 -7.19 -6.63
N PHE A 36 1.07 -6.34 -6.39
CA PHE A 36 2.06 -6.54 -5.32
C PHE A 36 2.15 -5.37 -4.34
N GLY A 37 1.44 -4.27 -4.57
CA GLY A 37 1.54 -3.05 -3.75
C GLY A 37 1.15 -3.26 -2.28
N ALA A 38 0.35 -4.29 -1.97
CA ALA A 38 0.04 -4.66 -0.60
C ALA A 38 1.20 -5.36 0.12
N VAL A 39 2.11 -6.03 -0.60
CA VAL A 39 3.14 -6.88 0.01
C VAL A 39 4.07 -6.12 0.98
N PRO A 40 4.63 -4.95 0.63
CA PRO A 40 5.55 -4.24 1.52
C PRO A 40 4.96 -3.93 2.90
N GLY A 41 3.65 -3.63 2.98
CA GLY A 41 2.97 -3.36 4.25
C GLY A 41 2.77 -4.58 5.15
N HIS A 42 2.97 -5.80 4.64
CA HIS A 42 2.64 -7.03 5.36
C HIS A 42 3.86 -7.94 5.63
N ILE A 43 5.07 -7.46 5.37
CA ILE A 43 6.32 -8.19 5.65
C ILE A 43 7.06 -7.68 6.89
N GLY A 44 6.49 -6.70 7.61
CA GLY A 44 7.13 -5.96 8.70
C GLY A 44 6.95 -4.46 8.49
N PHE A 45 7.12 -3.65 9.54
CA PHE A 45 6.99 -2.18 9.45
C PHE A 45 8.30 -1.41 9.57
N ASP A 46 9.33 -2.07 10.09
CA ASP A 46 10.66 -1.53 10.32
C ASP A 46 11.65 -2.25 9.39
N THR A 47 12.77 -2.74 9.91
CA THR A 47 13.77 -3.49 9.16
C THR A 47 13.40 -4.97 9.00
N VAL A 48 13.57 -5.49 7.77
CA VAL A 48 13.65 -6.93 7.49
C VAL A 48 15.12 -7.32 7.44
N GLU A 49 15.54 -8.13 8.40
CA GLU A 49 16.91 -8.65 8.49
C GLU A 49 17.12 -9.82 7.53
N THR A 50 18.18 -9.76 6.73
CA THR A 50 18.57 -10.85 5.81
C THR A 50 19.83 -11.59 6.28
N SER A 51 20.62 -10.97 7.17
CA SER A 51 21.73 -11.57 7.91
C SER A 51 22.06 -10.71 9.14
N ASP A 52 23.04 -11.14 9.95
CA ASP A 52 23.48 -10.40 11.16
C ASP A 52 23.96 -8.96 10.86
N GLU A 53 24.38 -8.67 9.63
CA GLU A 53 24.91 -7.36 9.22
C GLU A 53 24.13 -6.71 8.05
N GLN A 54 23.05 -7.35 7.57
CA GLN A 54 22.31 -6.87 6.40
C GLN A 54 20.81 -6.88 6.65
N GLY A 55 20.14 -5.83 6.15
CA GLY A 55 18.69 -5.71 6.17
C GLY A 55 18.24 -4.56 5.29
N PHE A 56 16.94 -4.43 5.14
CA PHE A 56 16.32 -3.31 4.44
C PHE A 56 15.06 -2.86 5.16
N ASP A 57 14.81 -1.56 5.14
CA ASP A 57 13.62 -0.96 5.75
C ASP A 57 12.41 -1.14 4.83
N THR A 58 11.29 -1.52 5.43
CA THR A 58 10.01 -1.71 4.74
C THR A 58 9.21 -0.43 4.61
N HIS A 59 9.51 0.57 5.47
CA HIS A 59 8.84 1.85 5.55
C HIS A 59 7.31 1.73 5.69
N ALA A 60 6.80 0.77 6.46
CA ALA A 60 5.37 0.46 6.58
C ALA A 60 4.76 0.77 7.96
N TYR A 61 5.27 1.80 8.63
CA TYR A 61 4.82 2.17 9.99
C TYR A 61 3.36 2.66 10.05
N MET A 62 2.91 3.50 9.11
CA MET A 62 1.51 3.95 9.05
C MET A 62 0.56 2.78 8.79
N HIS A 63 0.97 1.84 7.94
CA HIS A 63 0.21 0.62 7.70
C HIS A 63 0.15 -0.29 8.95
N TYR A 64 1.24 -0.36 9.73
CA TYR A 64 1.22 -1.04 11.03
C TYR A 64 0.23 -0.37 12.00
N LEU A 65 0.22 0.96 12.09
CA LEU A 65 -0.74 1.69 12.92
C LEU A 65 -2.18 1.45 12.45
N HIS A 66 -2.41 1.36 11.14
CA HIS A 66 -3.71 0.95 10.60
C HIS A 66 -4.12 -0.44 11.11
N HIS A 67 -3.25 -1.44 11.07
CA HIS A 67 -3.58 -2.77 11.62
C HIS A 67 -3.71 -2.79 13.16
N LYS A 68 -3.05 -1.86 13.86
CA LYS A 68 -3.12 -1.76 15.32
C LYS A 68 -4.42 -1.09 15.80
N TYR A 69 -4.87 -0.04 15.12
CA TYR A 69 -5.99 0.81 15.55
C TYR A 69 -7.23 0.72 14.64
N PHE A 70 -7.12 0.06 13.48
CA PHE A 70 -8.15 -0.23 12.46
C PHE A 70 -8.83 0.96 11.77
N GLU A 71 -9.14 2.04 12.50
CA GLU A 71 -9.92 3.18 12.00
C GLU A 71 -9.06 4.41 11.66
N VAL A 72 -7.78 4.18 11.35
CA VAL A 72 -6.79 5.23 11.04
C VAL A 72 -5.94 4.85 9.83
N ASN A 73 -5.31 5.82 9.18
CA ASN A 73 -4.32 5.64 8.11
C ASN A 73 -4.77 4.72 6.97
N TYR A 74 -6.00 4.91 6.46
CA TYR A 74 -6.56 4.11 5.35
C TYR A 74 -5.73 4.22 4.07
N GLY A 75 -5.04 5.34 3.89
CA GLY A 75 -4.14 5.58 2.77
C GLY A 75 -2.78 4.90 2.87
N GLY A 76 -2.45 4.31 4.03
CA GLY A 76 -1.14 3.77 4.34
C GLY A 76 -0.02 4.80 4.07
N GLU A 77 1.11 4.33 3.55
CA GLU A 77 2.29 5.15 3.31
C GLU A 77 2.15 6.10 2.11
N GLY A 78 1.28 5.75 1.15
CA GLY A 78 1.19 6.45 -0.13
C GLY A 78 0.27 7.65 -0.14
N LEU A 79 -0.68 7.74 0.80
CA LEU A 79 -1.79 8.69 0.74
C LEU A 79 -2.02 9.46 2.06
N VAL A 80 -0.97 9.68 2.84
CA VAL A 80 -1.01 10.47 4.09
C VAL A 80 -1.75 11.82 3.97
N PRO A 81 -1.62 12.61 2.88
CA PRO A 81 -2.40 13.85 2.74
C PRO A 81 -3.91 13.63 2.74
N VAL A 82 -4.38 12.48 2.23
CA VAL A 82 -5.80 12.11 2.21
C VAL A 82 -6.27 11.78 3.63
N ASP A 83 -5.50 11.00 4.38
CA ASP A 83 -5.83 10.70 5.79
C ASP A 83 -5.89 11.97 6.64
N ARG A 84 -4.99 12.93 6.41
CA ARG A 84 -5.02 14.23 7.07
C ARG A 84 -6.25 15.05 6.69
N MET A 85 -6.62 15.04 5.41
CA MET A 85 -7.80 15.76 4.91
C MET A 85 -9.10 15.23 5.51
N PHE A 86 -9.19 13.93 5.76
CA PHE A 86 -10.38 13.28 6.32
C PHE A 86 -10.32 13.05 7.84
N GLY A 87 -9.23 13.46 8.50
CA GLY A 87 -9.08 13.33 9.95
C GLY A 87 -8.86 11.89 10.42
N THR A 88 -8.34 11.01 9.56
CA THR A 88 -8.02 9.60 9.88
C THR A 88 -6.52 9.39 10.08
N TYR A 89 -5.71 10.45 10.04
CA TYR A 89 -4.28 10.36 10.26
C TYR A 89 -3.95 10.09 11.74
N HIS A 90 -3.10 9.10 11.99
CA HIS A 90 -2.60 8.77 13.33
C HIS A 90 -1.10 8.48 13.25
N ASP A 91 -0.29 9.19 14.03
CA ASP A 91 1.18 9.11 13.96
C ASP A 91 1.83 8.16 14.98
N GLY A 92 1.03 7.58 15.87
CA GLY A 92 1.50 6.66 16.91
C GLY A 92 1.66 7.30 18.29
N SER A 93 1.50 8.63 18.38
CA SER A 93 1.43 9.35 19.65
C SER A 93 0.13 9.03 20.41
N LYS A 94 0.06 9.43 21.69
CA LYS A 94 -1.14 9.30 22.51
C LYS A 94 -2.20 10.36 22.21
N GLU A 95 -1.82 11.41 21.49
CA GLU A 95 -2.63 12.61 21.23
C GLU A 95 -3.36 12.53 19.88
N SER A 96 -2.94 11.59 19.02
CA SER A 96 -3.63 11.24 17.79
C SER A 96 -4.88 10.40 18.03
#